data_AF-A0A016TX96-F1
#
_entry.id   AF-A0A016TX96-F1
#
_cell.length_a   1.000
_cell.length_b   1.000
_cell.length_c   1.000
_cell.angle_alpha   90.00
_cell.angle_beta   90.00
_cell.angle_gamma   90.00
#
_symmetry.space_group_name_H-M   'P 1'
#
loop_
_entity.id
_entity.type
_entity.pdbx_description
1 polymer ?
#
loop_
_entity_poly.entity_id
_entity_poly.type
_entity_poly.pdbx_seq_one_letter_code
_entity_poly.pdbx_strand_id
1 'polypeptide(L)'
;MNRYGRRIVVASSHLAAAVIFFGLIFSPEDAGVRTALWALGKFAISCSFMSIYVYASEIFPTNIRNLSIGFCEMMSRVGGILAPYVVVLVSLTLRQNTPLQKKNTCCYRISGPPCRFSTTLKIHDNIQNFG
;
A
#
# COMPACT_ATOMS: atom_id res chain seq x y z
N MET A 1 5.69 -27.44 -25.66
CA MET A 1 6.87 -26.88 -24.95
C MET A 1 6.58 -25.67 -24.03
N ASN A 2 5.31 -25.33 -23.71
CA ASN A 2 4.98 -24.07 -23.02
C ASN A 2 3.86 -24.20 -21.96
N ARG A 3 3.86 -25.23 -21.09
CA ARG A 3 2.86 -25.35 -20.01
C ARG A 3 3.36 -24.92 -18.62
N TYR A 4 4.67 -24.98 -18.38
CA TYR A 4 5.25 -24.75 -17.04
C TYR A 4 5.86 -23.35 -16.83
N GLY A 5 6.09 -22.57 -17.89
CA GLY A 5 6.72 -21.24 -17.76
C GLY A 5 5.85 -20.20 -17.06
N ARG A 6 4.51 -20.26 -17.19
CA ARG A 6 3.63 -19.16 -16.75
C ARG A 6 3.51 -19.04 -15.22
N ARG A 7 3.52 -20.16 -14.50
CA ARG A 7 3.55 -20.18 -13.03
C ARG A 7 4.90 -19.73 -12.47
N ILE A 8 5.99 -20.01 -13.20
CA ILE A 8 7.35 -19.61 -12.82
C ILE A 8 7.50 -18.08 -12.88
N VAL A 9 6.88 -17.40 -13.85
CA VAL A 9 6.92 -15.92 -13.93
C VAL A 9 6.21 -15.26 -12.73
N VAL A 10 5.09 -15.83 -12.29
CA VAL A 10 4.38 -15.33 -11.10
C VAL A 10 5.16 -15.62 -9.82
N ALA A 11 5.75 -16.81 -9.71
CA ALA A 11 6.58 -17.18 -8.56
C ALA A 11 7.86 -16.34 -8.49
N SER A 12 8.55 -16.13 -9.63
CA SER A 12 9.78 -15.35 -9.68
C SER A 12 9.56 -13.87 -9.34
N SER A 13 8.46 -13.29 -9.80
CA SER A 13 8.10 -11.90 -9.46
C SER A 13 7.77 -11.72 -7.97
N HIS A 14 7.11 -12.70 -7.34
CA HIS A 14 6.90 -12.69 -5.89
C HIS A 14 8.21 -12.87 -5.10
N LEU A 15 9.09 -13.77 -5.54
CA LEU A 15 10.40 -13.94 -4.91
C LEU A 15 11.25 -12.67 -5.05
N ALA A 16 11.25 -12.04 -6.22
CA ALA A 16 11.93 -10.75 -6.43
C ALA A 16 11.35 -9.66 -5.51
N ALA A 17 10.03 -9.56 -5.38
CA ALA A 17 9.40 -8.64 -4.44
C ALA A 17 9.82 -8.92 -2.99
N ALA A 18 9.82 -10.19 -2.57
CA ALA A 18 10.25 -10.58 -1.23
C ALA A 18 11.70 -10.17 -0.94
N VAL A 19 12.61 -10.37 -1.91
CA VAL A 19 14.01 -9.94 -1.79
C VAL A 19 14.12 -8.41 -1.67
N ILE A 20 13.37 -7.65 -2.46
CA ILE A 20 13.37 -6.17 -2.39
C ILE A 20 12.85 -5.69 -1.02
N PHE A 21 11.77 -6.26 -0.51
CA PHE A 21 11.24 -5.91 0.82
C PHE A 21 12.15 -6.36 1.96
N PHE A 22 12.83 -7.50 1.81
CA PHE A 22 13.84 -7.93 2.77
C PHE A 22 15.03 -6.96 2.79
N GLY A 23 15.46 -6.46 1.62
CA GLY A 23 16.48 -5.42 1.51
C GLY A 23 16.09 -4.09 2.15
N LEU A 24 14.80 -3.74 2.18
CA LEU A 24 14.31 -2.54 2.88
C LEU A 24 14.56 -2.57 4.39
N ILE A 25 14.65 -3.75 5.01
CA ILE A 25 14.93 -3.89 6.45
C ILE A 25 16.39 -3.50 6.76
N PHE A 26 17.31 -3.76 5.83
CA PHE A 26 18.74 -3.48 5.98
C PHE A 26 19.17 -2.10 5.46
N SER A 27 18.26 -1.34 4.82
CA SER A 27 18.62 -0.08 4.16
C SER A 27 18.83 1.07 5.17
N PRO A 28 19.94 1.83 5.08
CA PRO A 28 20.18 3.02 5.90
C PRO A 28 19.21 4.17 5.56
N GLU A 29 19.23 5.20 6.41
CA GLU A 29 18.21 6.27 6.58
C GLU A 29 17.98 7.20 5.37
N ASP A 30 18.59 6.92 4.22
CA ASP A 30 18.43 7.70 2.99
C ASP A 30 16.99 7.61 2.46
N ALA A 31 16.24 8.71 2.65
CA ALA A 31 14.83 8.80 2.27
C ALA A 31 14.60 8.50 0.77
N GLY A 32 15.53 8.90 -0.10
CA GLY A 32 15.46 8.64 -1.54
C GLY A 32 15.55 7.16 -1.87
N VAL A 33 16.51 6.46 -1.27
CA VAL A 33 16.77 5.02 -1.51
C VAL A 33 15.61 4.19 -0.96
N ARG A 34 15.14 4.49 0.25
CA ARG A 34 14.00 3.78 0.87
C ARG A 34 12.72 3.94 0.04
N THR A 35 12.45 5.13 -0.47
CA THR A 35 11.28 5.39 -1.32
C THR A 35 11.38 4.66 -2.66
N ALA A 36 12.57 4.66 -3.28
CA ALA A 36 12.81 3.96 -4.54
C ALA A 36 12.65 2.43 -4.39
N LEU A 37 13.23 1.83 -3.35
CA LEU A 37 13.09 0.40 -3.07
C LEU A 37 11.62 0.03 -2.78
N TRP A 38 10.92 0.85 -2.01
CA TRP A 38 9.49 0.65 -1.74
C TRP A 38 8.63 0.71 -3.01
N ALA A 39 8.90 1.68 -3.88
CA ALA A 39 8.21 1.80 -5.16
C ALA A 39 8.51 0.59 -6.06
N LEU A 40 9.75 0.12 -6.09
CA LEU A 40 10.16 -1.06 -6.85
C LEU A 40 9.48 -2.34 -6.37
N GLY A 41 9.40 -2.54 -5.05
CA GLY A 41 8.68 -3.67 -4.46
C GLY A 41 7.19 -3.66 -4.80
N LYS A 42 6.54 -2.49 -4.74
CA LYS A 42 5.14 -2.34 -5.18
C LYS A 42 4.95 -2.59 -6.67
N PHE A 43 5.89 -2.14 -7.50
CA PHE A 43 5.84 -2.37 -8.94
C PHE A 43 5.94 -3.85 -9.29
N ALA A 44 6.83 -4.61 -8.63
CA ALA A 44 6.96 -6.04 -8.82
C ALA A 44 5.64 -6.80 -8.52
N ILE A 45 4.97 -6.43 -7.41
CA ILE A 45 3.66 -7.00 -7.06
C ILE A 45 2.62 -6.65 -8.13
N SER A 46 2.55 -5.40 -8.58
CA SER A 46 1.61 -4.96 -9.63
C SER A 46 1.81 -5.72 -10.95
N CYS A 47 3.06 -5.92 -11.36
CA CYS A 47 3.42 -6.68 -12.55
C CYS A 47 2.97 -8.15 -12.45
N SER A 48 3.13 -8.77 -11.27
CA SER A 48 2.62 -10.11 -11.01
C SER A 48 1.09 -10.16 -11.11
N PHE A 49 0.38 -9.19 -10.54
CA PHE A 49 -1.08 -9.12 -10.65
C PHE A 49 -1.52 -8.99 -12.10
N MET A 50 -0.88 -8.11 -12.89
CA MET A 50 -1.18 -7.95 -14.31
C MET A 50 -1.00 -9.26 -15.09
N SER A 51 0.08 -10.00 -14.81
CA SER A 51 0.37 -11.27 -15.47
C SER A 51 -0.69 -12.34 -15.19
N ILE A 52 -1.13 -12.45 -13.93
CA ILE A 52 -2.24 -13.34 -13.53
C ILE A 52 -3.54 -12.88 -14.20
N TYR A 53 -3.75 -11.58 -14.34
CA TYR A 53 -4.97 -11.01 -14.90
C TYR A 53 -5.11 -11.28 -16.39
N VAL A 54 -4.00 -11.21 -17.14
CA VAL A 54 -3.95 -11.62 -18.55
C VAL A 54 -4.21 -13.12 -18.66
N TYR A 55 -3.59 -13.93 -17.82
CA TYR A 55 -3.84 -15.38 -17.79
C TYR A 55 -5.30 -15.73 -17.46
N ALA A 56 -5.91 -14.99 -16.53
CA ALA A 56 -7.31 -15.16 -16.19
C ALA A 56 -8.22 -14.80 -17.38
N SER A 57 -7.89 -13.76 -18.15
CA SER A 57 -8.66 -13.39 -19.35
C SER A 57 -8.54 -14.37 -20.51
N GLU A 58 -7.48 -15.18 -20.56
CA GLU A 58 -7.33 -16.25 -21.56
C GLU A 58 -8.23 -17.47 -21.24
N ILE A 59 -8.62 -17.65 -19.98
CA ILE A 59 -9.31 -18.87 -19.50
C ILE A 59 -10.75 -18.60 -19.08
N PHE A 60 -11.05 -17.40 -18.56
CA PHE A 60 -12.34 -17.09 -17.95
C PHE A 60 -13.10 -16.01 -18.73
N PRO A 61 -14.43 -16.16 -18.92
CA PRO A 61 -15.28 -15.10 -19.47
C PRO A 61 -15.33 -13.86 -18.56
N THR A 62 -15.57 -12.69 -19.16
CA THR A 62 -15.45 -11.33 -18.57
C THR A 62 -16.18 -11.10 -17.23
N ASN A 63 -17.23 -11.87 -16.94
CA ASN A 63 -18.05 -11.71 -15.73
C ASN A 63 -17.27 -12.05 -14.44
N ILE A 64 -16.43 -13.10 -14.48
CA ILE A 64 -15.68 -13.58 -13.31
C ILE A 64 -14.55 -12.61 -12.94
N ARG A 65 -13.94 -11.98 -13.97
CA ARG A 65 -12.82 -11.04 -13.82
C ARG A 65 -13.23 -9.79 -13.02
N ASN A 66 -14.42 -9.24 -13.27
CA ASN A 66 -14.91 -8.04 -12.58
C ASN A 66 -15.23 -8.29 -11.10
N LEU A 67 -15.76 -9.49 -10.80
CA LEU A 67 -16.01 -9.92 -9.43
C LEU A 67 -14.71 -10.06 -8.64
N SER A 68 -13.67 -10.69 -9.22
CA SER A 68 -12.37 -10.88 -8.55
C SER A 68 -11.70 -9.57 -8.13
N ILE A 69 -11.67 -8.56 -9.01
CA ILE A 69 -11.14 -7.24 -8.63
C ILE A 69 -12.01 -6.60 -7.55
N GLY A 70 -13.34 -6.66 -7.69
CA GLY A 70 -14.25 -6.11 -6.69
C GLY A 70 -14.01 -6.74 -5.31
N PHE A 71 -13.88 -8.06 -5.23
CA PHE A 71 -13.58 -8.77 -3.98
C PHE A 71 -12.23 -8.37 -3.39
N CYS A 72 -11.18 -8.25 -4.22
CA CYS A 72 -9.86 -7.84 -3.75
C CYS A 72 -9.88 -6.43 -3.14
N GLU A 73 -10.59 -5.49 -3.77
CA GLU A 73 -10.78 -4.13 -3.27
C GLU A 73 -11.59 -4.10 -1.98
N MET A 74 -12.65 -4.91 -1.87
CA MET A 74 -13.42 -5.01 -0.63
C MET A 74 -12.53 -5.48 0.52
N MET A 75 -11.68 -6.49 0.30
CA MET A 75 -10.74 -6.97 1.33
C MET A 75 -9.69 -5.91 1.70
N SER A 76 -9.18 -5.15 0.73
CA SER A 76 -8.27 -4.02 0.97
C SER A 76 -8.93 -2.94 1.85
N ARG A 77 -10.20 -2.61 1.58
CA ARG A 77 -10.97 -1.65 2.37
C ARG A 77 -11.22 -2.13 3.79
N VAL A 78 -11.54 -3.42 3.98
CA VAL A 78 -11.69 -4.00 5.33
C VAL A 78 -10.41 -3.83 6.14
N GLY A 79 -9.24 -4.08 5.53
CA GLY A 79 -7.94 -3.82 6.18
C GLY A 79 -7.76 -2.35 6.58
N GLY A 80 -8.13 -1.41 5.69
CA GLY A 80 -8.09 0.02 5.98
C GLY A 80 -9.04 0.46 7.10
N ILE A 81 -10.23 -0.15 7.20
CA ILE A 81 -11.19 0.10 8.28
C ILE A 81 -10.64 -0.44 9.60
N LEU A 82 -10.04 -1.64 9.60
CA LEU A 82 -9.49 -2.28 10.80
C LEU A 82 -8.25 -1.56 11.37
N ALA A 83 -7.47 -0.86 10.54
CA ALA A 83 -6.24 -0.17 10.94
C ALA A 83 -6.37 0.77 12.16
N PRO A 84 -7.31 1.74 12.19
CA PRO A 84 -7.49 2.60 13.36
C PRO A 84 -8.00 1.84 14.60
N TYR A 85 -8.79 0.77 14.44
CA TYR A 85 -9.28 -0.01 15.58
C TYR A 85 -8.14 -0.69 16.33
N VAL A 86 -7.16 -1.26 15.63
CA VAL A 86 -5.98 -1.88 16.25
C VAL A 86 -5.17 -0.84 17.03
N VAL A 87 -4.96 0.36 16.48
CA VAL A 87 -4.25 1.45 17.16
C VAL A 87 -4.97 1.88 18.44
N VAL A 88 -6.30 2.00 18.40
CA VAL A 88 -7.11 2.35 19.58
C VAL A 88 -7.02 1.25 20.64
N LEU A 89 -7.15 -0.02 20.27
CA LEU A 89 -7.06 -1.14 21.21
C LEU A 89 -5.67 -1.22 21.88
N VAL A 90 -4.59 -1.10 21.11
CA VAL A 90 -3.22 -1.05 21.65
C VAL A 90 -3.06 0.16 22.60
N SER A 91 -3.58 1.32 22.23
CA SER A 91 -3.52 2.54 23.05
C SER A 91 -4.25 2.40 24.39
N LEU A 92 -5.39 1.69 24.42
CA LEU A 92 -6.15 1.42 25.65
C LEU A 92 -5.42 0.42 26.56
N THR A 93 -4.82 -0.62 25.99
CA THR A 93 -4.04 -1.62 26.74
C THR A 93 -2.78 -1.02 27.37
N LEU A 94 -2.06 -0.13 26.67
CA LEU A 94 -0.86 0.52 27.21
C LEU A 94 -1.16 1.54 28.33
N ARG A 95 -2.41 1.98 28.48
CA ARG A 95 -2.82 2.99 29.47
C ARG A 95 -2.88 2.46 30.91
N GLN A 96 -3.01 1.15 31.12
CA GLN A 96 -3.02 0.57 32.48
C GLN A 96 -1.61 0.35 33.05
N ASN A 97 -0.56 0.33 32.22
CA ASN A 97 0.79 -0.05 32.66
C ASN A 97 1.83 1.10 32.67
N THR A 98 1.42 2.34 32.38
CA THR A 98 2.30 3.52 32.50
C THR A 98 1.55 4.74 33.05
N PRO A 99 1.78 5.14 34.31
CA PRO A 99 1.57 6.52 34.69
C PRO A 99 2.72 7.35 34.10
N LEU A 100 2.43 8.44 33.40
CA LEU A 100 3.36 9.48 32.89
C LEU A 100 3.78 9.47 31.41
N GLN A 101 2.85 9.39 30.44
CA GLN A 101 3.01 10.07 29.14
C GLN A 101 1.70 10.69 28.63
N LYS A 102 0.94 11.37 29.52
CA LYS A 102 -0.16 12.25 29.13
C LYS A 102 0.33 13.69 29.11
N LYS A 103 1.18 14.07 28.14
CA LYS A 103 1.40 15.50 27.82
C LYS A 103 1.79 15.85 26.38
N ASN A 104 1.93 14.91 25.44
CA ASN A 104 2.40 15.24 24.09
C ASN A 104 1.52 14.69 22.94
N THR A 105 0.43 13.97 23.22
CA THR A 105 -0.44 13.37 22.17
C THR A 105 -1.47 14.35 21.59
N CYS A 106 -1.08 15.61 21.39
CA CYS A 106 -1.88 16.56 20.60
C CYS A 106 -1.64 16.42 19.07
N CYS A 107 -0.86 15.42 18.62
CA CYS A 107 -0.63 15.14 17.19
C CYS A 107 -0.96 13.69 16.78
N TYR A 108 -2.00 13.09 17.38
CA TYR A 108 -2.66 11.92 16.77
C TYR A 108 -4.18 12.08 16.82
N ARG A 109 -4.66 13.33 16.67
CA ARG A 109 -6.08 13.59 16.41
C ARG A 109 -6.34 13.26 14.95
N ILE A 110 -7.07 12.18 14.76
CA ILE A 110 -7.71 11.69 13.54
C ILE A 110 -8.75 12.73 13.06
N SER A 111 -8.28 13.93 12.72
CA SER A 111 -9.04 15.00 12.07
C SER A 111 -8.08 16.04 11.47
N GLY A 112 -7.15 15.57 10.64
CA GLY A 112 -6.62 16.39 9.54
C GLY A 112 -7.42 16.05 8.27
N PRO A 113 -7.61 16.99 7.32
CA PRO A 113 -8.28 16.68 6.06
C PRO A 113 -7.54 15.53 5.36
N PRO A 114 -8.22 14.72 4.53
CA PRO A 114 -7.59 13.56 3.93
C PRO A 114 -6.41 14.05 3.10
N CYS A 115 -5.19 13.61 3.43
CA CYS A 115 -4.04 13.67 2.53
C CYS A 115 -4.26 12.68 1.38
N ARG A 116 -5.28 13.02 0.59
CA ARG A 116 -5.53 12.64 -0.79
C ARG A 116 -4.72 13.64 -1.61
N PHE A 117 -3.73 13.13 -2.36
CA PHE A 117 -3.23 13.79 -3.57
C PHE A 117 -2.72 15.24 -3.41
N SER A 118 -1.57 15.42 -2.74
CA SER A 118 -0.84 16.70 -2.78
C SER A 118 0.02 16.82 -4.06
N THR A 119 -0.63 16.84 -5.23
CA THR A 119 -0.03 17.34 -6.49
C THR A 119 -0.93 18.31 -7.25
N THR A 120 -2.21 18.44 -6.91
CA THR A 120 -3.13 19.36 -7.61
C THR A 120 -3.28 20.74 -6.98
N LEU A 121 -2.80 20.94 -5.74
CA LEU A 121 -2.94 22.22 -5.01
C LEU A 121 -1.78 23.21 -5.20
N LYS A 122 -0.72 22.86 -5.96
CA LYS A 122 0.31 23.82 -6.38
C LYS A 122 -0.06 24.63 -7.64
N ILE A 123 -1.16 24.28 -8.31
CA ILE A 123 -1.60 24.95 -9.56
C ILE A 123 -2.63 26.05 -9.27
N HIS A 124 -3.38 25.97 -8.17
CA HIS A 124 -4.40 26.96 -7.84
C HIS A 124 -3.83 28.23 -7.14
N ASP A 125 -2.64 28.16 -6.54
CA ASP A 125 -1.97 29.33 -5.94
C ASP A 125 -1.24 30.23 -6.97
N ASN A 126 -1.14 29.83 -8.24
CA ASN A 126 -0.44 30.61 -9.27
C ASN A 126 -1.34 31.60 -10.04
N ILE A 127 -2.64 31.71 -9.70
CA ILE A 127 -3.58 32.61 -10.40
C ILE A 127 -3.94 33.86 -9.58
N GLN A 128 -3.67 33.89 -8.27
CA GLN A 128 -3.97 35.08 -7.43
C GLN A 128 -2.79 36.05 -7.25
N ASN A 129 -1.69 35.89 -7.99
CA ASN A 129 -0.51 36.78 -7.94
C ASN A 129 -0.33 37.61 -9.24
N PHE A 130 -1.43 37.88 -9.95
CA PHE A 130 -1.51 38.87 -11.03
C PHE A 130 -2.77 39.71 -10.79
N GLY A 131 -2.64 40.77 -10.00
CA GLY A 131 -3.70 41.70 -9.66
C GLY A 131 -3.26 42.70 -8.61
#